data_AF-A0A4Q3WVQ5-F1
#
_entry.id   AF-A0A4Q3WVQ5-F1
#
_cell.length_a   1.000
_cell.length_b   1.000
_cell.length_c   1.000
_cell.angle_alpha   90.00
_cell.angle_beta   90.00
_cell.angle_gamma   90.00
#
_symmetry.space_group_name_H-M   'P 1'
#
loop_
_entity.id
_entity.type
_entity.pdbx_description
1 polymer ?
#
loop_
_entity_poly.entity_id
_entity_poly.type
_entity_poly.pdbx_seq_one_letter_code
_entity_poly.pdbx_strand_id
1 'polypeptide(L)'
;MPKPSVASEGPLPYLTSYSGNRRSRRRHQGFTLIQVLIAIGIIGLLSAILMGSFRRIRVPVDRNNCDIHLKETVMALDTFRQEKGHLPNSLSELVDNSYIAASTLRCPADIGFDEAVKANPKYTSYSDGYIIREPRDSGELPIVVCPFHEKDGPFGAQGFKGGYTKQFTAHNATLPLGSFSGTVTITRPGVGVLNLPTNAGQPLILRGGDRIKTGAGSATISFEDGSTANIVANSEMSVLQSFTEGQKSGTLYTLVRQFSGRVNYYVNPTAKSHFDVATPTATAGALGTRFTIDVVRASTLSTGTTTLSANEMETVLKVTEHKVALSTNERTIEVKDTEPAIAAHNPNNILKLRLPRVITDLLNVLGLR
;
A
#
# COMPACT_ATOMS: atom_id res chain seq x y z
N MET A 1 -55.20 -24.71 -71.64
CA MET A 1 -56.68 -24.67 -71.70
C MET A 1 -57.22 -26.00 -71.16
N PRO A 2 -58.37 -26.07 -70.48
CA PRO A 2 -59.53 -25.17 -70.60
C PRO A 2 -60.04 -24.51 -69.29
N LYS A 3 -60.71 -23.37 -69.50
CA LYS A 3 -61.81 -22.78 -68.71
C LYS A 3 -63.09 -23.56 -69.02
N PRO A 4 -64.12 -23.64 -68.14
CA PRO A 4 -65.17 -22.59 -68.05
C PRO A 4 -65.78 -22.53 -66.62
N SER A 5 -66.80 -21.76 -66.23
CA SER A 5 -67.54 -20.54 -66.62
C SER A 5 -68.45 -20.24 -65.40
N VAL A 6 -68.40 -19.03 -64.84
CA VAL A 6 -69.46 -17.98 -64.90
C VAL A 6 -70.86 -18.39 -64.42
N ALA A 7 -71.31 -17.76 -63.33
CA ALA A 7 -72.62 -17.10 -63.11
C ALA A 7 -72.64 -16.55 -61.66
N SER A 8 -73.25 -15.43 -61.27
CA SER A 8 -73.82 -14.24 -61.92
C SER A 8 -74.32 -13.34 -60.77
N GLU A 9 -74.05 -12.02 -60.87
CA GLU A 9 -74.89 -10.84 -60.53
C GLU A 9 -75.81 -10.92 -59.28
N GLY A 10 -75.73 -10.02 -58.29
CA GLY A 10 -75.89 -8.57 -58.40
C GLY A 10 -76.10 -7.92 -57.00
N PRO A 11 -76.37 -6.60 -56.91
CA PRO A 11 -75.62 -5.68 -56.06
C PRO A 11 -76.37 -5.25 -54.78
N LEU A 12 -75.71 -4.46 -53.91
CA LEU A 12 -76.23 -3.32 -53.12
C LEU A 12 -75.13 -2.84 -52.11
N PRO A 13 -75.20 -1.61 -51.54
CA PRO A 13 -74.71 -0.39 -52.16
C PRO A 13 -73.60 0.32 -51.35
N TYR A 14 -72.92 1.20 -52.08
CA TYR A 14 -72.21 2.42 -51.68
C TYR A 14 -72.38 2.91 -50.22
N LEU A 15 -71.28 2.94 -49.45
CA LEU A 15 -70.97 4.03 -48.50
C LEU A 15 -69.44 4.12 -48.29
N THR A 16 -68.78 4.89 -49.14
CA THR A 16 -67.45 5.45 -48.81
C THR A 16 -67.63 6.48 -47.70
N SER A 17 -67.46 6.06 -46.45
CA SER A 17 -67.30 6.99 -45.33
C SER A 17 -65.90 7.61 -45.41
N TYR A 18 -65.84 8.81 -45.99
CA TYR A 18 -64.72 9.72 -45.82
C TYR A 18 -64.70 10.15 -44.35
N SER A 19 -64.02 9.35 -43.53
CA SER A 19 -63.72 9.70 -42.14
C SER A 19 -62.80 10.92 -42.14
N GLY A 20 -63.41 12.08 -42.00
CA GLY A 20 -62.72 13.35 -41.82
C GLY A 20 -61.73 13.22 -40.66
N ASN A 21 -60.46 13.39 -40.99
CA ASN A 21 -59.36 13.51 -40.05
C ASN A 21 -59.63 14.73 -39.15
N ARG A 22 -60.41 14.54 -38.08
CA ARG A 22 -60.50 15.48 -36.97
C ARG A 22 -59.12 15.49 -36.32
N ARG A 23 -58.25 16.39 -36.80
CA ARG A 23 -57.10 16.86 -36.01
C ARG A 23 -57.67 17.31 -34.68
N SER A 24 -57.61 16.44 -33.67
CA SER A 24 -57.80 16.87 -32.30
C SER A 24 -56.70 17.92 -32.09
N ARG A 25 -57.11 19.17 -31.99
CA ARG A 25 -56.24 20.24 -31.50
C ARG A 25 -55.87 19.76 -30.10
N ARG A 26 -54.76 19.05 -29.96
CA ARG A 26 -54.11 18.82 -28.68
C ARG A 26 -53.92 20.22 -28.13
N ARG A 27 -54.74 20.58 -27.16
CA ARG A 27 -54.59 21.83 -26.41
C ARG A 27 -53.21 21.73 -25.79
N HIS A 28 -52.24 22.40 -26.39
CA HIS A 28 -50.95 22.61 -25.76
C HIS A 28 -51.23 23.46 -24.53
N GLN A 29 -51.31 22.81 -23.37
CA GLN A 29 -51.31 23.49 -22.09
C GLN A 29 -49.93 24.13 -21.96
N GLY A 30 -49.87 25.45 -22.10
CA GLY A 30 -48.65 26.20 -21.82
C GLY A 30 -48.37 26.16 -20.32
N PHE A 31 -47.10 26.01 -19.95
CA PHE A 31 -46.68 26.12 -18.56
C PHE A 31 -46.93 27.56 -18.09
N THR A 32 -47.49 27.70 -16.89
CA THR A 32 -47.62 29.02 -16.28
C THR A 32 -46.22 29.49 -15.85
N LEU A 33 -45.97 30.81 -15.91
CA LEU A 33 -44.69 31.39 -15.46
C LEU A 33 -44.32 30.93 -14.04
N ILE A 34 -45.34 30.84 -13.16
CA ILE A 34 -45.17 30.39 -11.79
C ILE A 34 -44.76 28.91 -11.69
N GLN A 35 -45.28 28.02 -12.56
CA GLN A 35 -44.87 26.61 -12.59
C GLN A 35 -43.40 26.46 -12.96
N VAL A 36 -42.93 27.24 -13.94
CA VAL A 36 -41.51 27.21 -14.33
C VAL A 36 -40.64 27.74 -13.21
N LEU A 37 -41.05 28.83 -12.54
CA LEU A 37 -40.31 29.41 -11.41
C LEU A 37 -40.19 28.45 -10.23
N ILE A 38 -41.29 27.79 -9.85
CA ILE A 38 -41.28 26.79 -8.78
C ILE A 38 -40.39 25.60 -9.18
N ALA A 39 -40.46 25.13 -10.43
CA ALA A 39 -39.65 24.02 -10.90
C ALA A 39 -38.14 24.31 -10.83
N ILE A 40 -37.69 25.46 -11.33
CA ILE A 40 -36.27 25.85 -11.23
C ILE A 40 -35.84 26.06 -9.78
N GLY A 41 -36.74 26.58 -8.92
CA GLY A 41 -36.50 26.74 -7.49
C GLY A 41 -36.29 25.40 -6.77
N ILE A 42 -37.15 24.40 -7.06
CA ILE A 42 -37.02 23.04 -6.53
C ILE A 42 -35.73 22.38 -7.06
N ILE A 43 -35.44 22.47 -8.36
CA ILE A 43 -34.21 21.91 -8.94
C ILE A 43 -32.97 22.56 -8.32
N GLY A 44 -32.96 23.88 -8.13
CA GLY A 44 -31.87 24.61 -7.49
C GLY A 44 -31.65 24.19 -6.04
N LEU A 45 -32.74 24.07 -5.26
CA LEU A 45 -32.69 23.59 -3.89
C LEU A 45 -32.16 22.15 -3.79
N LEU A 46 -32.70 21.24 -4.60
CA LEU A 46 -32.26 19.85 -4.65
C LEU A 46 -30.77 19.75 -5.04
N SER A 47 -30.34 20.54 -6.03
CA SER A 47 -28.93 20.58 -6.47
C SER A 47 -28.00 21.11 -5.37
N ALA A 48 -28.42 22.13 -4.62
CA ALA A 48 -27.64 22.67 -3.49
C ALA A 48 -27.48 21.65 -2.36
N ILE A 49 -28.53 20.88 -2.05
CA ILE A 49 -28.48 19.80 -1.06
C ILE A 49 -27.54 18.68 -1.53
N LEU A 50 -27.63 18.28 -2.81
CA LEU A 50 -26.78 17.25 -3.38
C LEU A 50 -25.30 17.66 -3.35
N MET A 51 -24.98 18.92 -3.67
CA MET A 51 -23.60 19.44 -3.67
C MET A 51 -22.87 19.21 -2.32
N GLY A 52 -23.56 19.43 -1.21
CA GLY A 52 -23.01 19.24 0.14
C GLY A 52 -22.72 17.78 0.52
N SER A 53 -23.40 16.83 -0.12
CA SER A 53 -23.28 15.39 0.18
C SER A 53 -22.12 14.69 -0.54
N PHE A 54 -21.62 15.25 -1.66
CA PHE A 54 -20.56 14.60 -2.47
C PHE A 54 -19.21 14.45 -1.76
N ARG A 55 -18.91 15.27 -0.74
CA ARG A 55 -17.63 15.16 -0.02
C ARG A 55 -17.49 13.84 0.73
N ARG A 56 -18.60 13.21 1.17
CA ARG A 56 -18.57 11.94 1.92
C ARG A 56 -18.40 10.70 1.03
N ILE A 57 -18.68 10.83 -0.27
CA ILE A 57 -18.61 9.72 -1.24
C ILE A 57 -17.16 9.46 -1.70
N ARG A 58 -16.25 10.43 -1.54
CA ARG A 58 -14.88 10.30 -2.03
C ARG A 58 -14.06 9.25 -1.29
N VAL A 59 -14.13 9.19 0.04
CA VAL A 59 -13.31 8.26 0.84
C VAL A 59 -13.51 6.78 0.43
N PRO A 60 -14.75 6.27 0.27
CA PRO A 60 -14.96 4.91 -0.26
C PRO A 60 -14.43 4.71 -1.69
N VAL A 61 -14.59 5.71 -2.57
CA VAL A 61 -14.12 5.63 -3.97
C VAL A 61 -12.60 5.62 -4.04
N ASP A 62 -11.94 6.50 -3.29
CA ASP A 62 -10.48 6.60 -3.22
C ASP A 62 -9.87 5.29 -2.70
N ARG A 63 -10.49 4.68 -1.68
CA ARG A 63 -10.10 3.36 -1.18
C ARG A 63 -10.25 2.27 -2.24
N ASN A 64 -11.41 2.20 -2.91
CA ASN A 64 -11.64 1.19 -3.95
C ASN A 64 -10.63 1.33 -5.11
N ASN A 65 -10.34 2.55 -5.53
CA ASN A 65 -9.34 2.81 -6.57
C ASN A 65 -7.93 2.46 -6.10
N CYS A 66 -7.59 2.75 -4.84
CA CYS A 66 -6.33 2.30 -4.24
C CYS A 66 -6.21 0.77 -4.26
N ASP A 67 -7.27 0.04 -3.93
CA ASP A 67 -7.28 -1.43 -3.97
C ASP A 67 -7.06 -1.97 -5.39
N ILE A 68 -7.68 -1.36 -6.40
CA ILE A 68 -7.44 -1.71 -7.81
C ILE A 68 -5.98 -1.49 -8.20
N HIS A 69 -5.43 -0.31 -7.90
CA HIS A 69 -4.04 0.02 -8.21
C HIS A 69 -3.04 -0.90 -7.50
N LEU A 70 -3.27 -1.23 -6.23
CA LEU A 70 -2.44 -2.18 -5.49
C LEU A 70 -2.51 -3.58 -6.11
N LYS A 71 -3.70 -4.03 -6.51
CA LYS A 71 -3.88 -5.32 -7.19
C LYS A 71 -3.12 -5.39 -8.52
N GLU A 72 -3.27 -4.37 -9.36
CA GLU A 72 -2.53 -4.25 -10.63
C GLU A 72 -1.02 -4.28 -10.41
N THR A 73 -0.53 -3.53 -9.42
CA THR A 73 0.88 -3.48 -9.05
C THR A 73 1.40 -4.85 -8.65
N VAL A 74 0.70 -5.59 -7.80
CA VAL A 74 1.12 -6.94 -7.38
C VAL A 74 1.09 -7.92 -8.56
N MET A 75 0.06 -7.89 -9.40
CA MET A 75 0.01 -8.75 -10.59
C MET A 75 1.18 -8.48 -11.54
N ALA A 76 1.57 -7.21 -11.70
CA ALA A 76 2.73 -6.82 -12.47
C ALA A 76 4.04 -7.30 -11.84
N LEU A 77 4.18 -7.23 -10.51
CA LEU A 77 5.33 -7.81 -9.80
C LEU A 77 5.46 -9.32 -10.04
N ASP A 78 4.35 -10.05 -9.98
CA ASP A 78 4.35 -11.49 -10.26
C ASP A 78 4.69 -11.79 -11.72
N THR A 79 4.28 -10.95 -12.67
CA THR A 79 4.61 -11.07 -14.10
C THR A 79 6.08 -10.76 -14.36
N PHE A 80 6.58 -9.63 -13.84
CA PHE A 80 7.98 -9.23 -13.93
C PHE A 80 8.89 -10.35 -13.43
N ARG A 81 8.57 -10.94 -12.27
CA ARG A 81 9.35 -12.05 -11.72
C ARG A 81 9.32 -13.28 -12.62
N GLN A 82 8.17 -13.64 -13.18
CA GLN A 82 8.07 -14.80 -14.07
C GLN A 82 8.94 -14.64 -15.31
N GLU A 83 9.08 -13.42 -15.84
CA GLU A 83 9.87 -13.15 -17.03
C GLU A 83 11.36 -12.91 -16.74
N LYS A 84 11.69 -12.21 -15.64
CA LYS A 84 13.07 -11.82 -15.31
C LYS A 84 13.77 -12.76 -14.33
N GLY A 85 13.02 -13.61 -13.63
CA GLY A 85 13.54 -14.54 -12.62
C GLY A 85 13.79 -13.92 -11.24
N HIS A 86 13.69 -12.60 -11.10
CA HIS A 86 13.85 -11.87 -9.85
C HIS A 86 12.76 -10.80 -9.69
N LEU A 87 12.57 -10.28 -8.48
CA LEU A 87 11.72 -9.11 -8.26
C LEU A 87 12.42 -7.81 -8.71
N PRO A 88 11.68 -6.75 -9.09
CA PRO A 88 12.28 -5.47 -9.39
C PRO A 88 12.87 -4.83 -8.13
N ASN A 89 13.88 -3.99 -8.29
CA ASN A 89 14.50 -3.29 -7.16
C ASN A 89 13.62 -2.12 -6.65
N SER A 90 12.70 -1.65 -7.49
CA SER A 90 11.77 -0.57 -7.19
C SER A 90 10.52 -0.67 -8.06
N LEU A 91 9.39 -0.11 -7.61
CA LEU A 91 8.18 -0.12 -8.42
C LEU A 91 8.32 0.69 -9.72
N SER A 92 9.21 1.69 -9.78
CA SER A 92 9.46 2.46 -11.00
C SER A 92 9.98 1.59 -12.14
N GLU A 93 10.68 0.49 -11.84
CA GLU A 93 11.16 -0.45 -12.85
C GLU A 93 10.01 -1.13 -13.62
N LEU A 94 8.85 -1.32 -12.98
CA LEU A 94 7.65 -1.83 -13.65
C LEU A 94 7.10 -0.84 -14.68
N VAL A 95 7.19 0.46 -14.38
CA VAL A 95 6.78 1.53 -15.30
C VAL A 95 7.78 1.65 -16.44
N ASP A 96 9.07 1.69 -16.11
CA ASP A 96 10.16 1.81 -17.09
C ASP A 96 10.15 0.65 -18.10
N ASN A 97 9.81 -0.56 -17.64
CA ASN A 97 9.67 -1.75 -18.49
C ASN A 97 8.23 -1.97 -19.01
N SER A 98 7.34 -0.99 -18.87
CA SER A 98 5.97 -1.00 -19.43
C SER A 98 5.05 -2.14 -18.95
N TYR A 99 5.25 -2.66 -17.74
CA TYR A 99 4.33 -3.62 -17.12
C TYR A 99 3.06 -2.93 -16.59
N ILE A 100 3.16 -1.67 -16.17
CA ILE A 100 2.04 -0.86 -15.66
C ILE A 100 2.20 0.61 -16.05
N ALA A 101 1.10 1.37 -16.01
CA ALA A 101 1.13 2.81 -16.17
C ALA A 101 1.64 3.51 -14.91
N ALA A 102 2.32 4.65 -15.06
CA ALA A 102 2.78 5.46 -13.93
C ALA A 102 1.61 5.89 -12.99
N SER A 103 0.42 6.10 -13.56
CA SER A 103 -0.80 6.43 -12.80
C SER A 103 -1.24 5.31 -11.85
N THR A 104 -0.92 4.05 -12.14
CA THR A 104 -1.20 2.91 -11.26
C THR A 104 -0.38 3.00 -9.96
N LEU A 105 0.76 3.70 -9.96
CA LEU A 105 1.58 3.88 -8.75
C LEU A 105 1.16 5.07 -7.86
N ARG A 106 0.00 5.67 -8.13
CA ARG A 106 -0.56 6.79 -7.37
C ARG A 106 -1.70 6.34 -6.47
N CYS A 107 -1.70 6.79 -5.22
CA CYS A 107 -2.85 6.69 -4.33
C CYS A 107 -3.78 7.90 -4.52
N PRO A 108 -5.09 7.72 -4.75
CA PRO A 108 -6.03 8.84 -4.83
C PRO A 108 -6.14 9.68 -3.55
N ALA A 109 -5.87 9.08 -2.38
CA ALA A 109 -5.89 9.78 -1.09
C ALA A 109 -4.59 10.56 -0.78
N ASP A 110 -3.57 10.44 -1.64
CA ASP A 110 -2.33 11.22 -1.56
C ASP A 110 -2.57 12.64 -2.08
N ILE A 111 -2.98 13.52 -1.16
CA ILE A 111 -3.30 14.92 -1.45
C ILE A 111 -2.09 15.76 -1.83
N GLY A 112 -0.87 15.31 -1.49
CA GLY A 112 0.38 16.03 -1.78
C GLY A 112 1.12 15.48 -2.98
N PHE A 113 0.49 14.58 -3.76
CA PHE A 113 1.12 13.91 -4.87
C PHE A 113 1.67 14.89 -5.91
N ASP A 114 0.89 15.90 -6.30
CA ASP A 114 1.28 16.83 -7.36
C ASP A 114 2.47 17.71 -6.94
N GLU A 115 2.52 18.15 -5.68
CA GLU A 115 3.68 18.85 -5.10
C GLU A 115 4.89 17.93 -4.98
N ALA A 116 4.70 16.69 -4.53
CA ALA A 116 5.76 15.71 -4.36
C ALA A 116 6.41 15.33 -5.69
N VAL A 117 5.63 15.17 -6.77
CA VAL A 117 6.14 14.90 -8.12
C VAL A 117 6.92 16.09 -8.68
N LYS A 118 6.51 17.33 -8.39
CA LYS A 118 7.29 18.53 -8.78
C LYS A 118 8.67 18.54 -8.11
N ALA A 119 8.75 18.13 -6.85
CA ALA A 119 10.02 18.06 -6.12
C ALA A 119 10.87 16.85 -6.53
N ASN A 120 10.24 15.73 -6.84
CA ASN A 120 10.88 14.50 -7.30
C ASN A 120 10.01 13.85 -8.40
N PRO A 121 10.38 13.98 -9.69
CA PRO A 121 9.61 13.41 -10.80
C PRO A 121 9.40 11.90 -10.75
N LYS A 122 10.21 11.16 -9.96
CA LYS A 122 10.07 9.72 -9.74
C LYS A 122 9.22 9.37 -8.52
N TYR A 123 8.65 10.36 -7.84
CA TYR A 123 7.78 10.11 -6.68
C TYR A 123 6.55 9.31 -7.09
N THR A 124 6.21 8.32 -6.28
CA THR A 124 4.97 7.56 -6.39
C THR A 124 4.45 7.31 -4.98
N SER A 125 3.14 7.15 -4.84
CA SER A 125 2.54 6.95 -3.51
C SER A 125 2.87 5.57 -2.92
N TYR A 126 3.17 4.56 -3.75
CA TYR A 126 3.36 3.18 -3.28
C TYR A 126 4.83 2.71 -3.21
N SER A 127 5.79 3.43 -3.81
CA SER A 127 7.18 2.95 -3.88
C SER A 127 7.81 2.70 -2.51
N ASP A 128 7.60 3.59 -1.54
CA ASP A 128 8.13 3.39 -0.19
C ASP A 128 7.45 2.19 0.51
N GLY A 129 6.19 1.90 0.17
CA GLY A 129 5.44 0.76 0.68
C GLY A 129 5.76 -0.59 0.01
N TYR A 130 6.66 -0.63 -0.99
CA TYR A 130 7.05 -1.87 -1.66
C TYR A 130 8.06 -2.68 -0.84
N ILE A 131 7.77 -3.95 -0.63
CA ILE A 131 8.53 -4.85 0.22
C ILE A 131 8.99 -6.05 -0.61
N ILE A 132 10.30 -6.29 -0.59
CA ILE A 132 10.90 -7.44 -1.26
C ILE A 132 10.51 -8.71 -0.48
N ARG A 133 9.80 -9.63 -1.15
CA ARG A 133 9.34 -10.91 -0.59
C ARG A 133 9.65 -12.03 -1.56
N GLU A 134 10.27 -13.09 -1.07
CA GLU A 134 10.62 -14.22 -1.90
C GLU A 134 9.43 -15.11 -2.27
N PRO A 135 9.49 -15.90 -3.36
CA PRO A 135 8.39 -16.79 -3.74
C PRO A 135 7.98 -17.79 -2.68
N ARG A 136 8.91 -18.22 -1.82
CA ARG A 136 8.67 -19.14 -0.70
C ARG A 136 8.18 -18.46 0.57
N ASP A 137 8.18 -17.13 0.61
CA ASP A 137 7.52 -16.40 1.69
C ASP A 137 6.02 -16.71 1.68
N SER A 138 5.40 -16.64 2.86
CA SER A 138 3.96 -16.84 2.96
C SER A 138 3.23 -15.83 2.07
N GLY A 139 2.25 -16.30 1.29
CA GLY A 139 1.36 -15.44 0.52
C GLY A 139 0.55 -14.47 1.40
N GLU A 140 0.47 -14.76 2.70
CA GLU A 140 -0.20 -13.92 3.69
C GLU A 140 0.64 -12.70 4.13
N LEU A 141 1.88 -12.57 3.64
CA LEU A 141 2.68 -11.37 3.86
C LEU A 141 2.40 -10.34 2.76
N PRO A 142 2.18 -9.06 3.12
CA PRO A 142 2.01 -8.01 2.13
C PRO A 142 3.32 -7.74 1.39
N ILE A 143 3.19 -7.46 0.09
CA ILE A 143 4.28 -7.06 -0.82
C ILE A 143 4.23 -5.56 -1.10
N VAL A 144 3.04 -4.95 -1.05
CA VAL A 144 2.88 -3.49 -1.17
C VAL A 144 1.91 -3.02 -0.09
N VAL A 145 2.24 -1.94 0.61
CA VAL A 145 1.33 -1.31 1.57
C VAL A 145 1.08 0.15 1.19
N CYS A 146 -0.13 0.64 1.47
CA CYS A 146 -0.53 2.03 1.26
C CYS A 146 -0.85 2.70 2.61
N PRO A 147 -0.09 3.74 3.00
CA PRO A 147 -0.30 4.42 4.28
C PRO A 147 -1.40 5.51 4.26
N PHE A 148 -1.85 5.95 3.09
CA PHE A 148 -2.64 7.18 2.94
C PHE A 148 -4.07 7.10 3.51
N HIS A 149 -4.58 5.90 3.78
CA HIS A 149 -5.95 5.67 4.25
C HIS A 149 -6.09 5.54 5.77
N GLU A 150 -4.97 5.53 6.51
CA GLU A 150 -4.96 5.49 7.99
C GLU A 150 -5.51 6.76 8.63
N LYS A 151 -5.62 7.87 7.88
CA LYS A 151 -6.25 9.11 8.36
C LYS A 151 -7.77 9.06 8.31
N ASP A 152 -8.34 8.22 7.46
CA ASP A 152 -9.78 8.15 7.16
C ASP A 152 -10.49 7.07 7.99
N GLY A 153 -9.82 6.50 8.98
CA GLY A 153 -10.29 5.39 9.81
C GLY A 153 -9.13 4.52 10.27
N PRO A 154 -9.38 3.50 11.10
CA PRO A 154 -8.31 2.68 11.66
C PRO A 154 -7.74 1.69 10.64
N PHE A 155 -7.93 1.87 9.33
CA PHE A 155 -7.59 0.85 8.34
C PHE A 155 -6.50 1.33 7.37
N GLY A 156 -5.46 0.51 7.20
CA GLY A 156 -4.48 0.62 6.12
C GLY A 156 -4.83 -0.35 4.98
N ALA A 157 -4.25 -0.15 3.79
CA ALA A 157 -4.47 -1.03 2.65
C ALA A 157 -3.20 -1.83 2.31
N GLN A 158 -3.37 -3.12 2.02
CA GLN A 158 -2.28 -4.06 1.77
C GLN A 158 -2.54 -4.86 0.50
N GLY A 159 -1.53 -4.97 -0.37
CA GLY A 159 -1.48 -5.86 -1.52
C GLY A 159 -0.63 -7.09 -1.25
N PHE A 160 -1.12 -8.25 -1.62
CA PHE A 160 -0.52 -9.56 -1.35
C PHE A 160 -0.27 -10.33 -2.65
N LYS A 161 0.72 -11.24 -2.60
CA LYS A 161 1.06 -12.14 -3.70
C LYS A 161 -0.18 -12.83 -4.29
N GLY A 162 -0.24 -12.96 -5.62
CA GLY A 162 -1.41 -13.55 -6.29
C GLY A 162 -2.55 -12.56 -6.57
N GLY A 163 -2.34 -11.26 -6.33
CA GLY A 163 -3.22 -10.21 -6.83
C GLY A 163 -4.49 -10.00 -6.02
N TYR A 164 -4.42 -10.12 -4.70
CA TYR A 164 -5.51 -9.71 -3.80
C TYR A 164 -5.07 -8.60 -2.86
N THR A 165 -6.05 -7.81 -2.42
CA THR A 165 -5.87 -6.74 -1.44
C THR A 165 -6.70 -7.01 -0.20
N LYS A 166 -6.23 -6.52 0.95
CA LYS A 166 -7.00 -6.48 2.19
C LYS A 166 -6.87 -5.10 2.81
N GLN A 167 -7.84 -4.80 3.67
CA GLN A 167 -7.81 -3.63 4.53
C GLN A 167 -7.83 -4.12 5.98
N PHE A 168 -6.74 -3.91 6.68
CA PHE A 168 -6.55 -4.32 8.07
C PHE A 168 -6.48 -3.14 9.00
N THR A 169 -6.85 -3.39 10.26
CA THR A 169 -6.77 -2.41 11.34
C THR A 169 -5.32 -2.03 11.53
N ALA A 170 -4.98 -0.79 11.19
CA ALA A 170 -3.69 -0.17 11.35
C ALA A 170 -3.51 0.37 12.77
N HIS A 171 -2.27 0.34 13.22
CA HIS A 171 -1.85 0.73 14.55
C HIS A 171 -0.69 1.72 14.46
N ASN A 172 -0.67 2.63 15.41
CA ASN A 172 0.29 3.73 15.38
C ASN A 172 1.55 3.36 16.14
N ALA A 173 2.69 3.84 15.64
CA ALA A 173 3.90 3.93 16.43
C ALA A 173 3.92 5.27 17.19
N THR A 174 4.88 5.41 18.10
CA THR A 174 5.02 6.64 18.89
C THR A 174 6.47 7.07 19.00
N LEU A 175 6.69 8.38 19.06
CA LEU A 175 7.93 8.98 19.52
C LEU A 175 7.68 9.60 20.92
N PRO A 176 8.12 8.95 22.00
CA PRO A 176 8.02 9.50 23.35
C PRO A 176 8.88 10.75 23.54
N LEU A 177 8.48 11.66 24.44
CA LEU A 177 9.36 12.75 24.88
C LEU A 177 10.64 12.18 25.52
N GLY A 178 11.79 12.77 25.22
CA GLY A 178 13.09 12.35 25.76
C GLY A 178 13.70 11.13 25.06
N SER A 179 12.99 10.52 24.10
CA SER A 179 13.50 9.41 23.28
C SER A 179 14.28 9.87 22.04
N PHE A 180 14.52 11.17 21.90
CA PHE A 180 15.26 11.77 20.79
C PHE A 180 16.22 12.84 21.30
N SER A 181 17.28 13.07 20.54
CA SER A 181 18.31 14.06 20.83
C SER A 181 18.89 14.64 19.54
N GLY A 182 19.48 15.84 19.62
CA GLY A 182 20.09 16.50 18.46
C GLY A 182 19.10 16.80 17.33
N THR A 183 19.59 16.77 16.10
CA THR A 183 18.77 17.09 14.91
C THR A 183 17.91 15.90 14.51
N VAL A 184 16.59 16.03 14.64
CA VAL A 184 15.60 15.06 14.18
C VAL A 184 14.50 15.80 13.41
N THR A 185 14.13 15.28 12.25
CA THR A 185 13.03 15.81 11.44
C THR A 185 12.09 14.66 11.10
N ILE A 186 10.79 14.87 11.33
CA ILE A 186 9.75 13.91 10.99
C ILE A 186 8.83 14.56 9.97
N THR A 187 8.62 13.90 8.84
CA THR A 187 7.76 14.39 7.75
C THR A 187 6.66 13.37 7.47
N ARG A 188 5.43 13.86 7.37
CA ARG A 188 4.27 13.05 6.98
C ARG A 188 3.89 13.32 5.52
N PRO A 189 3.77 12.29 4.66
CA PRO A 189 3.32 12.44 3.29
C PRO A 189 2.01 13.23 3.19
N GLY A 190 1.96 14.20 2.28
CA GLY A 190 0.80 15.08 2.09
C GLY A 190 0.53 16.12 3.19
N VAL A 191 1.29 16.11 4.29
CA VAL A 191 1.14 17.08 5.41
C VAL A 191 2.40 17.94 5.58
N GLY A 192 3.59 17.34 5.45
CA GLY A 192 4.86 18.03 5.66
C GLY A 192 5.49 17.73 7.03
N VAL A 193 6.33 18.65 7.50
CA VAL A 193 7.11 18.47 8.73
C VAL A 193 6.22 18.52 9.97
N LEU A 194 6.39 17.56 10.88
CA LEU A 194 5.65 17.45 12.14
C LEU A 194 6.41 18.10 13.30
N ASN A 195 5.67 18.65 14.25
CA ASN A 195 6.24 19.15 15.50
C ASN A 195 6.64 17.99 16.41
N LEU A 196 7.85 18.03 16.95
CA LEU A 196 8.32 17.08 17.95
C LEU A 196 7.60 17.30 19.29
N PRO A 197 7.42 16.24 20.11
CA PRO A 197 6.68 16.38 21.35
C PRO A 197 7.45 17.25 22.34
N THR A 198 6.73 18.12 23.06
CA THR A 198 7.31 19.04 24.06
C THR A 198 6.83 18.77 25.48
N ASN A 199 5.76 17.98 25.65
CA ASN A 199 5.10 17.74 26.93
C ASN A 199 5.26 16.27 27.36
N ALA A 200 5.56 16.05 28.64
CA ALA A 200 5.59 14.71 29.21
C ALA A 200 4.21 14.05 29.09
N GLY A 201 4.17 12.76 28.75
CA GLY A 201 2.92 12.00 28.58
C GLY A 201 2.16 12.26 27.28
N GLN A 202 2.65 13.14 26.39
CA GLN A 202 2.08 13.36 25.06
C GLN A 202 3.09 12.96 23.98
N PRO A 203 3.23 11.66 23.68
CA PRO A 203 4.10 11.23 22.60
C PRO A 203 3.58 11.73 21.24
N LEU A 204 4.49 11.94 20.29
CA LEU A 204 4.09 12.17 18.90
C LEU A 204 3.60 10.85 18.30
N ILE A 205 2.36 10.84 17.81
CA ILE A 205 1.77 9.69 17.12
C ILE A 205 2.29 9.61 15.69
N LEU A 206 2.93 8.49 15.38
CA LEU A 206 3.46 8.17 14.08
C LEU A 206 2.53 7.20 13.35
N ARG A 207 2.20 7.54 12.12
CA ARG A 207 1.34 6.76 11.22
C ARG A 207 2.15 6.20 10.07
N GLY A 208 1.53 5.34 9.29
CA GLY A 208 2.11 4.87 8.04
C GLY A 208 2.58 6.02 7.16
N GLY A 209 3.74 5.82 6.53
CA GLY A 209 4.41 6.79 5.66
C GLY A 209 5.19 7.87 6.41
N ASP A 210 5.05 8.03 7.73
CA ASP A 210 5.84 9.01 8.47
C ASP A 210 7.33 8.69 8.36
N ARG A 211 8.10 9.67 7.90
CA ARG A 211 9.53 9.54 7.61
C ARG A 211 10.33 10.29 8.66
N ILE A 212 11.19 9.57 9.36
CA ILE A 212 12.05 10.03 10.43
C ILE A 212 13.47 10.10 9.90
N LYS A 213 14.06 11.30 9.95
CA LYS A 213 15.44 11.57 9.53
C LYS A 213 16.23 12.17 10.69
N THR A 214 17.39 11.59 10.98
CA THR A 214 18.31 12.06 12.00
C THR A 214 19.54 12.69 11.34
N GLY A 215 19.95 13.87 11.81
CA GLY A 215 21.26 14.46 11.51
C GLY A 215 22.31 13.92 12.47
N ALA A 216 23.07 14.79 13.15
CA ALA A 216 23.94 14.39 14.26
C ALA A 216 23.17 13.94 15.55
N GLY A 217 21.87 13.67 15.43
CA GLY A 217 20.97 13.29 16.52
C GLY A 217 20.60 11.81 16.55
N SER A 218 19.65 11.45 17.40
CA SER A 218 19.07 10.11 17.47
C SER A 218 17.59 10.17 17.82
N ALA A 219 16.83 9.13 17.47
CA ALA A 219 15.42 8.99 17.84
C ALA A 219 15.08 7.53 18.09
N THR A 220 14.31 7.25 19.15
CA THR A 220 13.84 5.90 19.46
C THR A 220 12.33 5.84 19.34
N ILE A 221 11.86 5.07 18.36
CA ILE A 221 10.44 4.85 18.11
C ILE A 221 9.97 3.63 18.88
N SER A 222 8.79 3.73 19.49
CA SER A 222 8.11 2.62 20.16
C SER A 222 6.89 2.17 19.36
N PHE A 223 6.75 0.86 19.18
CA PHE A 223 5.62 0.23 18.50
C PHE A 223 4.65 -0.37 19.51
N GLU A 224 3.44 -0.71 19.05
CA GLU A 224 2.37 -1.23 19.91
C GLU A 224 2.70 -2.56 20.59
N ASP A 225 3.49 -3.42 19.93
CA ASP A 225 3.96 -4.70 20.48
C ASP A 225 5.07 -4.53 21.53
N GLY A 226 5.47 -3.30 21.85
CA GLY A 226 6.59 -3.00 22.74
C GLY A 226 7.96 -3.14 22.07
N SER A 227 8.01 -3.44 20.78
CA SER A 227 9.24 -3.36 20.00
C SER A 227 9.72 -1.91 19.89
N THR A 228 11.01 -1.71 19.66
CA THR A 228 11.60 -0.37 19.48
C THR A 228 12.57 -0.33 18.31
N ALA A 229 12.69 0.85 17.69
CA ALA A 229 13.68 1.15 16.67
C ALA A 229 14.47 2.39 17.08
N ASN A 230 15.75 2.22 17.40
CA ASN A 230 16.67 3.30 17.70
C ASN A 230 17.43 3.71 16.44
N ILE A 231 17.03 4.83 15.87
CA ILE A 231 17.58 5.45 14.68
C ILE A 231 18.74 6.34 15.14
N VAL A 232 19.98 5.96 14.81
CA VAL A 232 21.18 6.71 15.25
C VAL A 232 21.47 7.86 14.30
N ALA A 233 22.60 8.56 14.48
CA ALA A 233 22.96 9.70 13.66
C ALA A 233 23.03 9.37 12.15
N ASN A 234 22.69 10.35 11.32
CA ASN A 234 22.74 10.32 9.86
C ASN A 234 21.96 9.15 9.25
N SER A 235 20.80 8.85 9.82
CA SER A 235 19.98 7.70 9.45
C SER A 235 18.57 8.12 9.08
N GLU A 236 17.91 7.29 8.27
CA GLU A 236 16.58 7.60 7.78
C GLU A 236 15.72 6.34 7.72
N MET A 237 14.55 6.42 8.31
CA MET A 237 13.59 5.34 8.41
C MET A 237 12.17 5.88 8.27
N SER A 238 11.24 5.10 7.74
CA SER A 238 9.81 5.37 7.79
C SER A 238 9.07 4.24 8.50
N VAL A 239 8.06 4.63 9.28
CA VAL A 239 7.02 3.69 9.73
C VAL A 239 6.12 3.45 8.53
N LEU A 240 6.11 2.24 7.96
CA LEU A 240 5.26 1.99 6.79
C LEU A 240 3.83 1.70 7.22
N GLN A 241 3.65 0.70 8.09
CA GLN A 241 2.35 0.32 8.62
C GLN A 241 2.53 -0.74 9.71
N SER A 242 1.85 -0.60 10.84
CA SER A 242 1.56 -1.71 11.75
C SER A 242 0.10 -2.09 11.60
N PHE A 243 -0.25 -3.37 11.53
CA PHE A 243 -1.64 -3.80 11.39
C PHE A 243 -1.90 -5.17 12.02
N THR A 244 -3.12 -5.39 12.52
CA THR A 244 -3.56 -6.70 12.98
C THR A 244 -4.22 -7.46 11.84
N GLU A 245 -3.77 -8.69 11.60
CA GLU A 245 -4.41 -9.58 10.65
C GLU A 245 -5.85 -9.92 11.05
N GLY A 246 -6.76 -9.96 10.08
CA GLY A 246 -8.17 -10.28 10.29
C GLY A 246 -9.06 -9.07 10.59
N GLN A 247 -10.36 -9.31 10.76
CA GLN A 247 -11.37 -8.26 11.00
C GLN A 247 -11.70 -8.06 12.50
N LYS A 248 -11.25 -8.95 13.41
CA LYS A 248 -11.60 -8.91 14.86
C LYS A 248 -10.49 -9.33 15.84
N SER A 249 -9.60 -10.26 15.48
CA SER A 249 -8.45 -10.69 16.30
C SER A 249 -7.47 -11.42 15.40
N GLY A 250 -6.17 -11.12 15.54
CA GLY A 250 -5.10 -11.78 14.81
C GLY A 250 -3.73 -11.25 15.20
N THR A 251 -2.69 -11.72 14.52
CA THR A 251 -1.31 -11.35 14.84
C THR A 251 -1.00 -9.92 14.41
N LEU A 252 -0.30 -9.17 15.25
CA LEU A 252 0.21 -7.85 14.92
C LEU A 252 1.43 -7.98 14.00
N TYR A 253 1.35 -7.34 12.84
CA TYR A 253 2.44 -7.18 11.89
C TYR A 253 2.91 -5.73 11.90
N THR A 254 4.21 -5.51 12.05
CA THR A 254 4.84 -4.20 11.93
C THR A 254 5.81 -4.18 10.77
N LEU A 255 5.62 -3.20 9.88
CA LEU A 255 6.45 -2.98 8.70
C LEU A 255 7.07 -1.60 8.77
N VAL A 256 8.37 -1.55 8.58
CA VAL A 256 9.13 -0.31 8.54
C VAL A 256 10.07 -0.33 7.35
N ARG A 257 10.48 0.85 6.88
CA ARG A 257 11.47 0.99 5.82
C ARG A 257 12.68 1.76 6.32
N GLN A 258 13.88 1.22 6.16
CA GLN A 258 15.12 1.94 6.36
C GLN A 258 15.68 2.36 5.01
N PHE A 259 15.94 3.64 4.83
CA PHE A 259 16.45 4.20 3.57
C PHE A 259 17.97 4.33 3.58
N SER A 260 18.55 4.67 4.72
CA SER A 260 19.99 4.90 4.86
C SER A 260 20.44 4.87 6.32
N GLY A 261 21.74 4.72 6.52
CA GLY A 261 22.37 4.83 7.84
C GLY A 261 22.15 3.58 8.68
N ARG A 262 22.18 3.73 10.00
CA ARG A 262 22.13 2.64 10.97
C ARG A 262 20.87 2.73 11.82
N VAL A 263 20.20 1.60 12.01
CA VAL A 263 19.09 1.48 12.97
C VAL A 263 19.25 0.22 13.80
N ASN A 264 19.08 0.36 15.11
CA ASN A 264 19.08 -0.76 16.04
C ASN A 264 17.64 -1.14 16.37
N TYR A 265 17.26 -2.36 16.04
CA TYR A 265 15.93 -2.90 16.26
C TYR A 265 15.92 -3.86 17.45
N TYR A 266 14.96 -3.67 18.34
CA TYR A 266 14.60 -4.61 19.37
C TYR A 266 13.16 -5.05 19.15
N VAL A 267 12.97 -6.31 18.77
CA VAL A 267 11.66 -6.90 18.52
C VAL A 267 11.25 -7.70 19.75
N ASN A 268 10.13 -7.33 20.37
CA ASN A 268 9.68 -7.93 21.62
C ASN A 268 9.32 -9.42 21.43
N PRO A 269 10.07 -10.37 22.01
CA PRO A 269 9.82 -11.80 21.83
C PRO A 269 8.53 -12.29 22.48
N THR A 270 8.00 -11.55 23.46
CA THR A 270 6.79 -11.95 24.22
C THR A 270 5.49 -11.55 23.53
N ALA A 271 5.54 -10.60 22.61
CA ALA A 271 4.35 -10.07 21.95
C ALA A 271 3.73 -11.02 20.91
N LYS A 272 4.48 -12.05 20.50
CA LYS A 272 4.10 -12.96 19.40
C LYS A 272 3.72 -12.19 18.11
N SER A 273 4.39 -11.06 17.87
CA SER A 273 4.19 -10.22 16.68
C SER A 273 5.18 -10.59 15.57
N HIS A 274 4.93 -10.04 14.38
CA HIS A 274 5.86 -10.10 13.26
C HIS A 274 6.41 -8.71 12.98
N PHE A 275 7.72 -8.63 12.78
CA PHE A 275 8.40 -7.36 12.51
C PHE A 275 9.25 -7.50 11.25
N ASP A 276 9.03 -6.63 10.27
CA ASP A 276 9.85 -6.55 9.06
C ASP A 276 10.43 -5.16 8.85
N VAL A 277 11.70 -5.15 8.48
CA VAL A 277 12.44 -3.97 8.05
C VAL A 277 12.76 -4.12 6.57
N ALA A 278 12.03 -3.39 5.73
CA ALA A 278 12.35 -3.25 4.32
C ALA A 278 13.52 -2.28 4.14
N THR A 279 14.41 -2.58 3.21
CA THR A 279 15.52 -1.73 2.78
C THR A 279 15.50 -1.67 1.24
N PRO A 280 16.33 -0.83 0.60
CA PRO A 280 16.39 -0.80 -0.85
C PRO A 280 16.73 -2.14 -1.50
N THR A 281 17.44 -3.03 -0.80
CA THR A 281 17.98 -4.27 -1.38
C THR A 281 17.50 -5.56 -0.73
N ALA A 282 16.88 -5.47 0.44
CA ALA A 282 16.43 -6.64 1.18
C ALA A 282 15.32 -6.32 2.19
N THR A 283 14.65 -7.34 2.69
CA THR A 283 13.71 -7.27 3.81
C THR A 283 14.21 -8.17 4.93
N ALA A 284 14.49 -7.60 6.09
CA ALA A 284 14.86 -8.34 7.29
C ALA A 284 13.61 -8.60 8.15
N GLY A 285 13.34 -9.86 8.45
CA GLY A 285 12.19 -10.29 9.20
C GLY A 285 12.52 -11.00 10.51
N ALA A 286 11.91 -10.55 11.59
CA ALA A 286 12.09 -11.04 12.96
C ALA A 286 10.76 -11.36 13.65
N LEU A 287 10.82 -12.17 14.73
CA LEU A 287 9.70 -12.50 15.63
C LEU A 287 9.96 -12.07 17.09
N GLY A 288 11.22 -11.85 17.45
CA GLY A 288 11.65 -11.74 18.85
C GLY A 288 13.16 -11.78 18.91
N THR A 289 13.82 -10.67 18.61
CA THR A 289 15.23 -10.66 18.25
C THR A 289 15.78 -9.24 18.40
N ARG A 290 17.07 -9.13 18.70
CA ARG A 290 17.81 -7.88 18.65
C ARG A 290 18.77 -7.92 17.46
N PHE A 291 18.70 -6.90 16.61
CA PHE A 291 19.51 -6.81 15.40
C PHE A 291 19.73 -5.37 14.99
N THR A 292 20.79 -5.16 14.21
CA THR A 292 21.16 -3.87 13.64
C THR A 292 21.18 -4.01 12.13
N ILE A 293 20.66 -3.00 11.44
CA ILE A 293 20.81 -2.87 10.00
C ILE A 293 21.58 -1.60 9.68
N ASP A 294 22.60 -1.77 8.85
CA ASP A 294 23.40 -0.72 8.22
C ASP A 294 23.11 -0.68 6.72
N VAL A 295 22.50 0.41 6.26
CA VAL A 295 22.31 0.67 4.83
C VAL A 295 23.40 1.64 4.38
N VAL A 296 24.41 1.09 3.72
CA VAL A 296 25.66 1.79 3.38
C VAL A 296 25.92 1.75 1.88
N ARG A 297 26.77 2.64 1.36
CA ARG A 297 27.23 2.54 -0.03
C ARG A 297 28.11 1.31 -0.21
N ALA A 298 27.94 0.58 -1.30
CA ALA A 298 28.76 -0.59 -1.63
C ALA A 298 30.27 -0.27 -1.62
N SER A 299 30.66 0.94 -2.03
CA SER A 299 32.05 1.42 -1.99
C SER A 299 32.68 1.48 -0.60
N THR A 300 31.89 1.43 0.47
CA THR A 300 32.39 1.46 1.86
C THR A 300 32.70 0.08 2.42
N LEU A 301 32.34 -0.97 1.67
CA LEU A 301 32.58 -2.35 2.05
C LEU A 301 33.93 -2.86 1.53
N SER A 302 34.48 -3.85 2.21
CA SER A 302 35.70 -4.52 1.79
C SER A 302 35.52 -5.21 0.42
N THR A 303 36.60 -5.31 -0.34
CA THR A 303 36.60 -6.00 -1.65
C THR A 303 36.10 -7.44 -1.50
N GLY A 304 35.16 -7.84 -2.37
CA GLY A 304 34.57 -9.18 -2.36
C GLY A 304 33.36 -9.36 -1.44
N THR A 305 32.93 -8.32 -0.72
CA THR A 305 31.74 -8.39 0.16
C THR A 305 30.42 -8.25 -0.59
N THR A 306 30.39 -7.59 -1.76
CA THR A 306 29.19 -7.40 -2.59
C THR A 306 29.54 -7.39 -4.07
N THR A 307 28.58 -7.73 -4.92
CA THR A 307 28.65 -7.62 -6.39
C THR A 307 28.12 -6.29 -6.91
N LEU A 308 27.60 -5.42 -6.03
CA LEU A 308 27.05 -4.12 -6.41
C LEU A 308 28.11 -3.14 -6.88
N SER A 309 27.70 -2.20 -7.74
CA SER A 309 28.50 -1.06 -8.14
C SER A 309 28.71 -0.08 -6.97
N ALA A 310 29.82 0.65 -6.99
CA ALA A 310 30.25 1.53 -5.90
C ALA A 310 29.18 2.53 -5.39
N ASN A 311 28.30 2.98 -6.28
CA ASN A 311 27.27 3.97 -5.96
C ASN A 311 25.96 3.38 -5.44
N GLU A 312 25.78 2.07 -5.53
CA GLU A 312 24.58 1.40 -5.04
C GLU A 312 24.63 1.24 -3.52
N MET A 313 23.44 1.11 -2.93
CA MET A 313 23.29 0.88 -1.50
C MET A 313 23.30 -0.61 -1.24
N GLU A 314 23.97 -1.03 -0.18
CA GLU A 314 24.01 -2.41 0.31
C GLU A 314 23.41 -2.45 1.72
N THR A 315 22.72 -3.54 2.03
CA THR A 315 22.12 -3.75 3.35
C THR A 315 22.97 -4.75 4.11
N VAL A 316 23.55 -4.32 5.22
CA VAL A 316 24.36 -5.14 6.11
C VAL A 316 23.57 -5.40 7.40
N LEU A 317 23.28 -6.66 7.64
CA LEU A 317 22.53 -7.14 8.80
C LEU A 317 23.49 -7.74 9.84
N LYS A 318 23.36 -7.30 11.09
CA LYS A 318 24.01 -7.92 12.25
C LYS A 318 22.95 -8.37 13.24
N VAL A 319 22.97 -9.63 13.63
CA VAL A 319 22.07 -10.19 14.65
C VAL A 319 22.84 -10.32 15.96
N THR A 320 22.20 -9.98 17.08
CA THR A 320 22.82 -10.07 18.41
C THR A 320 22.04 -10.95 19.38
N GLU A 321 20.82 -11.33 19.03
CA GLU A 321 20.01 -12.29 19.79
C GLU A 321 19.14 -13.07 18.82
N HIS A 322 19.05 -14.39 18.98
CA HIS A 322 18.23 -15.30 18.16
C HIS A 322 18.57 -15.29 16.65
N LYS A 323 17.59 -14.95 15.81
CA LYS A 323 17.68 -15.11 14.35
C LYS A 323 16.79 -14.14 13.58
N VAL A 324 17.26 -13.75 12.40
CA VAL A 324 16.56 -12.90 11.44
C VAL A 324 16.59 -13.56 10.06
N ALA A 325 15.47 -13.53 9.34
CA ALA A 325 15.44 -13.90 7.92
C ALA A 325 15.67 -12.65 7.06
N LEU A 326 16.68 -12.65 6.20
CA LEU A 326 16.99 -11.59 5.25
C LEU A 326 16.60 -12.04 3.84
N SER A 327 15.53 -11.47 3.28
CA SER A 327 15.04 -11.77 1.93
C SER A 327 15.49 -10.70 0.94
N THR A 328 16.17 -11.08 -0.12
CA THR A 328 16.56 -10.21 -1.25
C THR A 328 15.63 -10.44 -2.44
N ASN A 329 15.85 -9.73 -3.54
CA ASN A 329 15.11 -9.89 -4.79
C ASN A 329 15.26 -11.29 -5.43
N GLU A 330 16.31 -12.02 -5.06
CA GLU A 330 16.69 -13.31 -5.60
C GLU A 330 16.59 -14.47 -4.60
N ARG A 331 16.78 -14.21 -3.30
CA ARG A 331 17.00 -15.28 -2.30
C ARG A 331 16.76 -14.88 -0.84
N THR A 332 16.57 -15.85 0.05
CA THR A 332 16.47 -15.64 1.51
C THR A 332 17.61 -16.31 2.28
N ILE A 333 18.13 -15.60 3.29
CA ILE A 333 19.23 -16.01 4.16
C ILE A 333 18.75 -15.95 5.62
N GLU A 334 18.95 -17.01 6.41
CA GLU A 334 18.72 -16.96 7.86
C GLU A 334 20.01 -16.63 8.58
N VAL A 335 20.02 -15.50 9.28
CA VAL A 335 21.15 -14.94 10.03
C VAL A 335 20.94 -15.17 11.52
N LYS A 336 21.94 -15.74 12.21
CA LYS A 336 21.92 -16.01 13.66
C LYS A 336 22.94 -15.15 14.41
N ASP A 337 22.75 -14.97 15.72
CA ASP A 337 23.64 -14.20 16.60
C ASP A 337 25.12 -14.61 16.50
N THR A 338 25.40 -15.90 16.33
CA THR A 338 26.78 -16.41 16.21
C THR A 338 27.44 -16.15 14.85
N GLU A 339 26.69 -15.66 13.87
CA GLU A 339 27.20 -15.41 12.52
C GLU A 339 27.75 -13.97 12.43
N PRO A 340 28.81 -13.74 11.63
CA PRO A 340 29.29 -12.38 11.37
C PRO A 340 28.22 -11.56 10.64
N ALA A 341 28.42 -10.25 10.57
CA ALA A 341 27.52 -9.39 9.80
C ALA A 341 27.41 -9.85 8.34
N ILE A 342 26.19 -9.87 7.81
CA ILE A 342 25.86 -10.41 6.49
C ILE A 342 25.35 -9.30 5.60
N ALA A 343 26.02 -9.07 4.46
CA ALA A 343 25.53 -8.20 3.40
C ALA A 343 24.52 -8.93 2.52
N ALA A 344 23.46 -8.27 2.07
CA ALA A 344 22.39 -8.85 1.27
C ALA A 344 22.90 -9.50 -0.04
N HIS A 345 23.78 -8.82 -0.77
CA HIS A 345 24.34 -9.32 -2.03
C HIS A 345 25.72 -9.97 -1.90
N ASN A 346 26.10 -10.43 -0.72
CA ASN A 346 27.37 -11.16 -0.58
C ASN A 346 27.32 -12.45 -1.41
N PRO A 347 28.20 -12.64 -2.42
CA PRO A 347 28.16 -13.80 -3.31
C PRO A 347 28.34 -15.14 -2.56
N ASN A 348 28.99 -15.11 -1.40
CA ASN A 348 29.26 -16.30 -0.58
C ASN A 348 28.11 -16.70 0.34
N ASN A 349 27.01 -15.92 0.41
CA ASN A 349 25.88 -16.30 1.26
C ASN A 349 25.18 -17.53 0.67
N ILE A 350 25.03 -18.58 1.48
CA ILE A 350 24.34 -19.80 1.07
C ILE A 350 22.86 -19.68 1.49
N LEU A 351 21.98 -20.07 0.58
CA LEU A 351 20.54 -20.15 0.78
C LEU A 351 20.16 -21.01 1.98
N LYS A 352 19.26 -20.51 2.82
CA LYS A 352 18.53 -21.34 3.80
C LYS A 352 17.04 -21.26 3.47
N LEU A 353 16.31 -22.36 3.66
CA LEU A 353 14.86 -22.31 3.60
C LEU A 353 14.38 -21.34 4.67
N ARG A 354 13.74 -20.24 4.25
CA ARG A 354 12.89 -19.52 5.18
C ARG A 354 11.80 -20.49 5.58
N LEU A 355 11.78 -20.90 6.84
CA LEU A 355 10.57 -21.48 7.40
C LEU A 355 9.49 -20.43 7.15
N PRO A 356 8.39 -20.78 6.45
CA PRO A 356 7.30 -19.84 6.34
C PRO A 356 6.98 -19.38 7.75
N ARG A 357 6.66 -18.09 7.90
CA ARG A 357 6.06 -17.58 9.14
C ARG A 357 4.67 -18.20 9.22
N VAL A 358 4.61 -19.52 9.42
CA VAL A 358 3.37 -20.24 9.59
C VAL A 358 2.89 -19.81 10.94
N ILE A 359 1.69 -19.23 10.94
CA ILE A 359 0.85 -19.05 12.11
C ILE A 359 0.95 -20.34 12.92
N THR A 360 1.58 -20.26 14.09
CA THR A 360 1.59 -21.34 15.07
C THR A 360 0.17 -21.54 15.57
N ASP A 361 -0.62 -22.30 14.80
CA ASP A 361 -1.84 -22.97 15.27
C ASP A 361 -2.06 -24.34 14.60
N LEU A 362 -1.34 -24.69 13.54
CA LEU A 362 -1.52 -25.98 12.86
C LEU A 362 -0.62 -27.13 13.35
N LEU A 363 0.42 -26.86 14.14
CA LEU A 363 1.29 -27.92 14.70
C LEU A 363 0.73 -28.59 15.96
N ASN A 364 -0.31 -28.04 16.60
CA ASN A 364 -0.98 -28.69 17.73
C ASN A 364 -2.14 -29.62 17.31
N VAL A 365 -2.53 -29.63 16.03
CA VAL A 365 -3.66 -30.45 15.55
C VAL A 365 -3.24 -31.84 15.08
N LEU A 366 -1.96 -32.06 14.74
CA LEU A 366 -1.51 -33.33 14.16
C LEU A 366 -0.69 -34.25 15.08
N GLY A 367 -0.40 -33.88 16.33
CA GLY A 367 -0.01 -34.83 17.38
C GLY A 367 1.05 -35.87 17.03
N LEU A 368 2.04 -35.54 16.20
CA LEU A 368 3.16 -36.44 15.89
C LEU A 368 4.40 -35.92 16.62
N ARG A 369 4.76 -36.61 17.70
CA ARG A 369 6.05 -36.50 18.40
C ARG A 369 7.14 -37.25 17.65
#